data_AF-A0A415V6B6-F1
#
_entry.id   AF-A0A415V6B6-F1
#
_cell.length_a   1.000
_cell.length_b   1.000
_cell.length_c   1.000
_cell.angle_alpha   90.00
_cell.angle_beta   90.00
_cell.angle_gamma   90.00
#
_symmetry.space_group_name_H-M   'P 1'
#
loop_
_entity.id
_entity.type
_entity.pdbx_description
1 polymer ?
#
loop_
_entity_poly.entity_id
_entity_poly.type
_entity_poly.pdbx_seq_one_letter_code
_entity_poly.pdbx_strand_id
1 'polypeptide(L)' 'MHDKFCIIDFEYVMHGSYNWTKTAEHNDETLATAIDRDYVKKFSDEFVHLYRKGRKLDMA' A
#
# COMPACT_ATOMS: atom_id res chain seq x y z
N MET A 1 -1.78 -9.60 6.75
CA MET A 1 -1.65 -8.40 5.91
C MET A 1 -1.02 -7.33 6.81
N HIS A 2 0.28 -7.07 6.63
CA HIS A 2 1.06 -6.12 7.44
C HIS A 2 1.66 -5.00 6.58
N ASP A 3 1.61 -5.15 5.26
CA ASP A 3 2.09 -4.17 4.29
C ASP A 3 1.21 -2.93 4.32
N LYS A 4 1.86 -1.77 4.41
CA LYS A 4 1.21 -0.46 4.40
C LYS A 4 1.77 0.30 3.21
N PHE A 5 0.91 0.52 2.23
CA PHE A 5 1.28 1.24 1.03
C PHE A 5 0.08 1.96 0.44
N CYS A 6 0.35 3.02 -0.32
CA CYS A 6 -0.63 3.81 -1.03
C CYS A 6 -0.10 4.12 -2.43
N ILE A 7 -0.93 3.91 -3.44
CA ILE A 7 -0.62 4.19 -4.84
C ILE A 7 -1.47 5.37 -5.28
N ILE A 8 -0.84 6.37 -5.90
CA ILE A 8 -1.49 7.56 -6.44
C ILE A 8 -1.33 7.54 -7.96
N ASP A 9 -2.46 7.57 -8.67
CA ASP A 9 -2.57 7.64 -10.13
C ASP A 9 -1.78 6.58 -10.93
N PHE A 10 -1.36 5.48 -10.28
CA PHE A 10 -0.44 4.47 -10.84
C PHE A 10 0.94 5.01 -11.23
N GLU A 11 1.31 6.18 -10.73
CA GLU A 11 2.59 6.84 -11.03
C GLU A 11 3.45 7.06 -9.79
N TYR A 12 2.85 6.97 -8.61
CA TYR A 12 3.55 7.19 -7.36
C TYR A 12 3.13 6.17 -6.30
N VAL A 13 4.09 5.70 -5.52
CA VAL A 13 3.83 4.82 -4.38
C VAL A 13 4.50 5.36 -3.13
N MET A 14 3.77 5.31 -2.01
CA MET A 14 4.27 5.49 -0.67
C MET A 14 4.18 4.15 0.05
N HIS A 15 5.23 3.70 0.72
CA HIS A 15 5.21 2.45 1.46
C HIS A 15 6.14 2.48 2.68
N GLY A 16 5.84 1.67 3.69
CA GLY A 16 6.73 1.54 4.86
C GLY A 16 6.02 1.00 6.09
N SER A 17 6.53 1.37 7.28
CA SER A 17 5.89 1.01 8.54
C SER A 17 4.78 1.98 8.94
N TYR A 18 4.62 3.10 8.22
CA TYR A 18 3.69 4.16 8.60
C TYR A 18 2.21 3.72 8.60
N ASN A 19 1.53 3.81 9.74
CA ASN A 19 0.09 3.61 9.86
C ASN A 19 -0.66 4.96 9.82
N TRP A 20 -1.80 5.03 9.14
CA TRP A 20 -2.64 6.25 9.17
C TRP A 20 -3.42 6.38 10.48
N THR A 21 -2.70 6.55 11.60
CA THR A 21 -3.25 6.75 12.94
C THR A 21 -2.57 7.93 13.64
N LYS A 22 -3.25 8.57 14.60
CA LYS A 22 -2.66 9.68 15.38
C LYS A 22 -1.40 9.27 16.16
N THR A 23 -1.30 8.00 16.52
CA THR A 23 -0.17 7.45 17.26
C THR A 23 1.10 7.31 16.41
N ALA A 24 0.95 7.21 15.08
CA ALA A 24 2.07 7.12 14.15
C ALA A 24 2.95 8.38 14.14
N GLU A 25 2.36 9.56 14.43
CA GLU A 25 3.09 10.83 14.51
C GLU A 25 4.12 10.87 15.66
N HIS A 26 4.00 9.97 16.63
CA HIS A 26 4.88 9.89 17.80
C HIS A 26 5.77 8.64 17.80
N ASN A 27 5.66 7.78 16.79
CA ASN A 27 6.47 6.58 16.64
C ASN A 27 7.53 6.80 15.56
N ASP A 28 8.68 6.12 15.71
CA ASP A 28 9.69 6.08 14.64
C ASP A 28 9.23 5.16 13.51
N GLU A 29 8.37 5.68 12.63
CA GLU A 29 7.88 4.98 11.44
C GLU A 29 8.67 5.40 10.19
N THR A 30 8.85 4.46 9.26
CA THR A 30 9.54 4.67 7.99
C THR A 30 8.51 4.88 6.89
N LEU A 31 8.73 5.91 6.05
CA LEU A 31 7.94 6.16 4.84
C LEU A 31 8.90 6.36 3.67
N ALA A 32 8.90 5.42 2.73
CA ALA A 32 9.64 5.50 1.47
C ALA A 32 8.68 5.84 0.33
N THR A 33 9.16 6.61 -0.63
CA THR A 33 8.36 7.09 -1.76
C THR A 33 9.09 6.83 -3.08
N ALA A 34 8.34 6.49 -4.12
CA ALA A 34 8.89 6.18 -5.44
C ALA A 34 7.95 6.62 -6.56
N ILE A 35 8.52 7.19 -7.62
CA ILE A 35 7.84 7.61 -8.86
C ILE A 35 8.19 6.67 -10.04
N ASP A 36 8.95 5.60 -9.76
CA ASP A 36 9.37 4.63 -10.77
C ASP A 36 8.18 3.76 -11.21
N ARG A 37 7.84 3.81 -12.50
CA ARG A 37 6.67 3.11 -13.06
C ARG A 37 6.75 1.58 -12.92
N ASP A 38 7.93 0.98 -13.09
CA ASP A 38 8.10 -0.46 -12.96
C ASP A 38 7.97 -0.89 -11.49
N TYR A 39 8.44 -0.04 -10.58
CA TYR A 39 8.26 -0.24 -9.15
C TYR A 39 6.80 -0.09 -8.72
N VAL A 40 6.12 0.99 -9.14
CA VAL A 40 4.70 1.24 -8.85
C VAL A 40 3.81 0.13 -9.41
N LYS A 41 4.17 -0.42 -10.58
CA LYS A 41 3.44 -1.55 -11.17
C LYS A 41 3.42 -2.77 -10.24
N LYS A 42 4.52 -3.09 -9.56
CA LYS A 42 4.58 -4.23 -8.63
C LYS A 42 3.59 -4.09 -7.48
N PHE A 43 3.49 -2.88 -6.89
CA PHE A 43 2.50 -2.60 -5.83
C PHE A 43 1.06 -2.63 -6.37
N SER A 44 0.87 -2.16 -7.60
CA SER A 44 -0.44 -2.15 -8.26
C SER A 44 -0.95 -3.57 -8.51
N ASP A 45 -0.07 -4.46 -8.97
CA ASP A 45 -0.37 -5.87 -9.19
C ASP A 45 -0.77 -6.58 -7.87
N GLU A 46 -0.05 -6.31 -6.77
CA GLU A 46 -0.37 -6.85 -5.44
C GLU A 46 -1.71 -6.32 -4.91
N PHE A 47 -1.99 -5.02 -5.08
CA PHE A 47 -3.29 -4.44 -4.71
C PHE A 47 -4.45 -5.15 -5.42
N VAL A 48 -4.34 -5.37 -6.74
CA VAL A 48 -5.37 -6.08 -7.51
C VAL A 48 -5.52 -7.53 -7.04
N HIS A 49 -4.42 -8.21 -6.71
CA HIS A 49 -4.45 -9.57 -6.15
C HIS A 49 -5.22 -9.62 -4.83
N LEU A 50 -4.87 -8.77 -3.86
CA LEU A 50 -5.51 -8.69 -2.55
C LEU A 50 -6.98 -8.31 -2.66
N TYR A 51 -7.32 -7.33 -3.49
CA TYR A 51 -8.70 -6.88 -3.69
C TYR A 51 -9.60 -8.01 -4.24
N ARG A 52 -9.11 -8.77 -5.22
CA ARG A 52 -9.83 -9.95 -5.75
C ARG A 52 -9.99 -11.05 -4.70
N LYS A 53 -8.99 -11.25 -3.85
CA LYS A 53 -9.05 -12.23 -2.75
C LYS A 53 -10.04 -11.81 -1.66
N GLY A 54 -10.04 -10.53 -1.27
CA GLY A 54 -10.98 -9.97 -0.29
C GLY A 54 -12.42 -10.04 -0.77
N ARG A 55 -12.70 -9.64 -2.01
CA ARG A 55 -14.06 -9.69 -2.59
C ARG A 55 -14.67 -11.09 -2.70
N LYS A 56 -13.85 -12.15 -2.77
CA LYS A 56 -14.37 -13.52 -2.74
C LYS A 56 -14.95 -13.90 -1.37
N LEU A 57 -14.52 -13.25 -0.29
CA LEU A 57 -15.05 -13.47 1.05
C LEU A 57 -16.38 -12.76 1.29
N ASP A 58 -16.63 -11.62 0.63
CA ASP A 58 -17.89 -10.87 0.77
C ASP A 58 -19.07 -11.48 -0.01
N MET A 59 -18.79 -12.43 -0.91
CA MET A 59 -19.77 -13.05 -1.82
C MET A 59 -20.08 -14.52 -1.46
N ALA A 60 -19.59 -15.00 -0.31
CA ALA A 60 -19.80 -16.35 0.23
C ALA A 60 -20.57 -16.28 1.56
#